data_AF-A0A3P6T1H3-F1
#
_entry.id   AF-A0A3P6T1H3-F1
#
_cell.length_a   1.000
_cell.length_b   1.000
_cell.length_c   1.000
_cell.angle_alpha   90.00
_cell.angle_beta   90.00
_cell.angle_gamma   90.00
#
_symmetry.space_group_name_H-M   'P 1'
#
loop_
_entity.id
_entity.type
_entity.pdbx_description
1 polymer ?
#
loop_
_entity_poly.entity_id
_entity_poly.type
_entity_poly.pdbx_seq_one_letter_code
_entity_poly.pdbx_strand_id
1 'polypeptide(L)'
;MPLAHRQIVKGCMDKAKDDIAERIYRRIYEKRDDFRNFVDALSDITDGAAVQRISEDFGARHVQYRSVGFRPDFFALTADGVTTECVLLDAAIHQASDALAAWLVPFLCC
;
A
#
# COMPACT_ATOMS: atom_id res chain seq x y z
N MET A 1 -5.12 -19.42 0.88
CA MET A 1 -6.27 -18.50 0.70
C MET A 1 -7.46 -19.24 0.07
N PRO A 2 -8.64 -19.26 0.70
CA PRO A 2 -9.89 -19.83 0.16
C PRO A 2 -10.29 -19.27 -1.21
N LEU A 3 -11.00 -20.06 -2.03
CA LEU A 3 -11.47 -19.66 -3.38
C LEU A 3 -12.39 -18.44 -3.34
N ALA A 4 -13.28 -18.35 -2.34
CA ALA A 4 -14.18 -17.22 -2.15
C ALA A 4 -13.42 -15.90 -1.94
N HIS A 5 -12.40 -15.88 -1.07
CA HIS A 5 -11.58 -14.68 -0.85
C HIS A 5 -10.84 -14.25 -2.13
N ARG A 6 -10.36 -15.21 -2.93
CA ARG A 6 -9.67 -14.89 -4.20
C ARG A 6 -10.62 -14.24 -5.22
N GLN A 7 -11.88 -14.66 -5.23
CA GLN A 7 -12.91 -14.07 -6.10
C GLN A 7 -13.28 -12.65 -5.68
N ILE A 8 -13.34 -12.38 -4.37
CA ILE A 8 -13.55 -11.02 -3.83
C ILE A 8 -12.41 -10.10 -4.26
N VAL A 9 -11.16 -10.48 -3.95
CA VAL A 9 -9.97 -9.69 -4.33
C VAL A 9 -9.92 -9.40 -5.82
N LYS A 10 -10.17 -10.43 -6.65
CA LYS A 10 -10.21 -10.28 -8.11
C LYS A 10 -11.33 -9.31 -8.54
N GLY A 11 -12.54 -9.49 -8.01
CA GLY A 11 -13.69 -8.66 -8.37
C GLY A 11 -13.54 -7.20 -7.99
N CYS A 12 -12.87 -6.90 -6.87
CA CYS A 12 -12.52 -5.52 -6.51
C CYS A 12 -11.47 -4.93 -7.47
N MET A 13 -10.43 -5.70 -7.82
CA MET A 13 -9.36 -5.23 -8.70
C MET A 13 -9.86 -4.98 -10.12
N ASP A 14 -10.74 -5.84 -10.62
CA ASP A 14 -11.41 -5.67 -11.93
C ASP A 14 -12.31 -4.41 -11.96
N LYS A 15 -12.70 -3.87 -10.79
CA LYS A 15 -13.54 -2.67 -10.63
C LYS A 15 -12.78 -1.45 -10.09
N ALA A 16 -11.51 -1.61 -9.75
CA ALA A 16 -10.71 -0.54 -9.21
C ALA A 16 -10.59 0.55 -10.29
N LYS A 17 -11.01 1.77 -9.93
CA LYS A 17 -10.84 2.94 -10.78
C LYS A 17 -9.39 3.43 -10.67
N ASP A 18 -8.96 4.22 -11.64
CA ASP A 18 -7.61 4.80 -11.70
C ASP A 18 -7.25 5.68 -10.48
N ASP A 19 -8.23 6.03 -9.62
CA ASP A 19 -8.07 6.82 -8.40
C ASP A 19 -7.64 6.01 -7.16
N ILE A 20 -7.65 4.66 -7.22
CA ILE A 20 -7.26 3.81 -6.08
C ILE A 20 -5.81 4.08 -5.65
N ALA A 21 -4.91 4.25 -6.62
CA ALA A 21 -3.51 4.52 -6.37
C ALA A 21 -3.32 5.89 -5.70
N GLU A 22 -4.07 6.90 -6.15
CA GLU A 22 -4.05 8.24 -5.56
C GLU A 22 -4.54 8.21 -4.10
N ARG A 23 -5.60 7.46 -3.82
CA ARG A 23 -6.16 7.33 -2.46
C ARG A 23 -5.20 6.64 -1.50
N ILE A 24 -4.56 5.55 -1.94
CA ILE A 24 -3.52 4.86 -1.16
C ILE A 24 -2.34 5.81 -0.91
N TYR A 25 -1.87 6.49 -1.96
CA TYR A 25 -0.78 7.44 -1.88
C TYR A 25 -1.06 8.56 -0.87
N ARG A 26 -2.23 9.21 -0.96
CA ARG A 26 -2.63 10.31 -0.07
C ARG A 26 -2.67 9.87 1.39
N ARG A 27 -3.22 8.68 1.65
CA ARG A 27 -3.30 8.12 3.01
C ARG A 27 -1.92 7.83 3.61
N ILE A 28 -0.97 7.32 2.80
CA ILE A 28 0.40 7.08 3.27
C ILE A 28 1.11 8.42 3.51
N TYR A 29 0.95 9.37 2.60
CA TYR A 29 1.52 10.72 2.69
C TYR A 29 1.06 11.46 3.97
N GLU A 30 -0.21 11.35 4.34
CA GLU A 30 -0.75 11.98 5.55
C GLU A 30 -0.30 11.32 6.85
N LYS A 31 -0.11 9.99 6.85
CA LYS A 31 0.21 9.22 8.06
C LYS A 31 1.70 9.07 8.33
N ARG A 32 2.58 9.32 7.36
CA ARG A 32 4.00 9.00 7.44
C ARG A 32 4.91 10.15 7.06
N ASP A 33 5.51 10.75 8.07
CA ASP A 33 6.46 11.85 7.91
C ASP A 33 7.66 11.50 7.04
N ASP A 34 8.18 10.27 7.16
CA ASP A 34 9.33 9.83 6.37
C ASP A 34 9.00 9.64 4.89
N PHE A 35 7.81 9.14 4.58
CA PHE A 35 7.30 9.03 3.22
C PHE A 35 6.94 10.39 2.64
N ARG A 36 6.33 11.28 3.43
CA ARG A 36 6.06 12.67 3.04
C ARG A 36 7.35 13.41 2.69
N ASN A 37 8.36 13.36 3.56
CA ASN A 37 9.65 14.00 3.31
C ASN A 37 10.33 13.45 2.05
N PHE A 38 10.16 12.15 1.75
CA PHE A 38 10.64 11.55 0.51
C PHE A 38 9.90 12.09 -0.72
N VAL A 39 8.58 12.14 -0.67
CA VAL A 39 7.73 12.70 -1.73
C VAL A 39 8.04 14.17 -1.98
N ASP A 40 8.16 14.97 -0.92
CA ASP A 40 8.47 16.39 -0.99
C ASP A 40 9.88 16.61 -1.57
N ALA A 41 10.83 15.72 -1.26
CA ALA A 41 12.16 15.77 -1.87
C ALA A 41 12.13 15.47 -3.38
N LEU A 42 11.08 14.82 -3.90
CA LEU A 42 10.91 14.53 -5.32
C LEU A 42 10.10 15.59 -6.08
N SER A 43 9.32 16.43 -5.40
CA SER A 43 8.36 17.33 -6.05
C SER A 43 9.00 18.35 -6.99
N ASP A 44 10.25 18.72 -6.74
CA ASP A 44 10.99 19.73 -7.51
C ASP A 44 12.07 19.12 -8.43
N ILE A 45 12.11 17.78 -8.55
CA ILE A 45 13.15 17.09 -9.30
C ILE A 45 12.64 16.67 -10.68
N THR A 46 13.31 17.19 -11.71
CA THR A 46 13.08 16.83 -13.12
C THR A 46 14.16 15.90 -13.68
N ASP A 47 15.26 15.70 -12.95
CA ASP A 47 16.35 14.81 -13.32
C ASP A 47 16.08 13.38 -12.83
N GLY A 48 15.93 12.45 -13.78
CA GLY A 48 15.69 11.04 -13.50
C GLY A 48 16.81 10.37 -12.68
N ALA A 49 18.06 10.82 -12.80
CA ALA A 49 19.17 10.30 -12.00
C ALA A 49 19.04 10.70 -10.51
N ALA A 50 18.60 11.93 -10.25
CA ALA A 50 18.31 12.41 -8.91
C ALA A 50 17.09 11.69 -8.30
N VAL A 51 16.02 11.48 -9.08
CA VAL A 51 14.86 10.68 -8.65
C VAL A 51 15.30 9.28 -8.22
N GLN A 52 16.12 8.62 -9.05
CA GLN A 52 16.59 7.27 -8.77
C GLN A 52 17.44 7.22 -7.49
N ARG A 53 18.40 8.13 -7.34
CA ARG A 53 19.24 8.18 -6.14
C ARG A 53 18.44 8.38 -4.86
N ILE A 54 17.49 9.32 -4.85
CA ILE A 54 16.66 9.60 -3.66
C ILE A 54 15.75 8.41 -3.34
N SER A 55 15.24 7.74 -4.38
CA SER A 55 14.44 6.51 -4.23
C SER A 55 15.28 5.36 -3.67
N GLU A 56 16.53 5.21 -4.12
CA GLU A 56 17.47 4.21 -3.62
C GLU A 56 17.86 4.49 -2.16
N ASP A 57 18.16 5.73 -1.79
CA ASP A 57 18.46 6.14 -0.41
C ASP A 57 17.24 5.95 0.51
N PHE A 58 16.04 6.26 0.04
CA PHE A 58 14.81 5.94 0.75
C PHE A 58 14.66 4.42 0.93
N GLY A 59 14.80 3.63 -0.13
CA GLY A 59 14.71 2.17 -0.07
C GLY A 59 15.77 1.52 0.83
N ALA A 60 17.02 1.99 0.79
CA ALA A 60 18.14 1.46 1.57
C ALA A 60 17.91 1.58 3.09
N ARG A 61 17.27 2.67 3.55
CA ARG A 61 16.84 2.83 4.95
C ARG A 61 15.85 1.77 5.40
N HIS A 62 15.21 1.07 4.48
CA HIS A 62 14.26 -0.01 4.75
C HIS A 62 14.88 -1.40 4.61
N VAL A 63 15.99 -1.54 3.88
CA VAL A 63 16.71 -2.81 3.72
C VAL A 63 17.23 -3.34 5.06
N GLN A 64 17.61 -2.47 6.00
CA GLN A 64 18.06 -2.87 7.34
C GLN A 64 17.02 -3.72 8.11
N TYR A 65 15.73 -3.54 7.84
CA TYR A 65 14.67 -4.34 8.46
C TYR A 65 14.64 -5.79 7.98
N ARG A 66 15.33 -6.13 6.89
CA ARG A 66 15.46 -7.53 6.43
C ARG A 66 16.14 -8.42 7.48
N SER A 67 17.08 -7.88 8.24
CA SER A 67 17.88 -8.63 9.22
C SER A 67 17.12 -9.01 10.49
N VAL A 68 16.02 -8.31 10.79
CA VAL A 68 15.18 -8.54 11.98
C VAL A 68 13.82 -9.18 11.64
N GLY A 69 13.68 -9.71 10.40
CA GLY A 69 12.40 -10.08 9.81
C GLY A 69 11.69 -8.85 9.24
N PHE A 70 11.03 -8.99 8.10
CA PHE A 70 10.30 -7.90 7.43
C PHE A 70 9.37 -7.22 8.44
N ARG A 71 9.76 -6.05 8.97
CA ARG A 71 8.98 -5.35 10.00
C ARG A 71 7.65 -4.96 9.36
N PRO A 72 6.52 -5.56 9.81
CA PRO A 72 5.23 -5.30 9.21
C PRO A 72 4.95 -3.81 9.22
N ASP A 73 5.28 -3.10 10.31
CA ASP A 73 4.97 -1.68 10.55
C ASP A 73 5.16 -0.73 9.34
N PHE A 74 6.26 -0.88 8.58
CA PHE A 74 6.50 -0.04 7.39
C PHE A 74 5.47 -0.33 6.29
N PHE A 75 5.27 -1.62 6.00
CA PHE A 75 4.36 -2.09 4.97
C PHE A 75 2.93 -2.26 5.48
N ALA A 76 2.72 -2.22 6.78
CA ALA A 76 1.44 -2.41 7.47
C ALA A 76 0.59 -1.16 7.32
N LEU A 77 1.19 0.03 7.34
CA LEU A 77 0.48 1.26 7.02
C LEU A 77 0.11 1.34 5.52
N THR A 78 0.99 0.85 4.65
CA THR A 78 0.71 0.70 3.21
C THR A 78 -0.38 -0.35 2.98
N ALA A 79 -0.29 -1.51 3.65
CA ALA A 79 -1.26 -2.59 3.59
C ALA A 79 -2.61 -2.19 4.21
N ASP A 80 -2.62 -1.41 5.30
CA ASP A 80 -3.80 -0.79 5.91
C ASP A 80 -4.46 0.17 4.91
N GLY A 81 -3.65 0.98 4.22
CA GLY A 81 -4.13 1.85 3.16
C GLY A 81 -4.76 1.06 2.02
N VAL A 82 -4.04 0.10 1.46
CA VAL A 82 -4.55 -0.79 0.39
C VAL A 82 -5.83 -1.49 0.83
N THR A 83 -5.84 -2.09 2.02
CA THR A 83 -6.99 -2.82 2.56
C THR A 83 -8.17 -1.90 2.76
N THR A 84 -7.97 -0.71 3.34
CA THR A 84 -9.05 0.25 3.58
C THR A 84 -9.67 0.69 2.26
N GLU A 85 -8.86 1.11 1.28
CA GLU A 85 -9.39 1.57 0.01
C GLU A 85 -10.05 0.44 -0.79
N CYS A 86 -9.49 -0.79 -0.75
CA CYS A 86 -10.09 -1.94 -1.41
C CYS A 86 -11.42 -2.39 -0.76
N VAL A 87 -11.52 -2.36 0.58
CA VAL A 87 -12.77 -2.64 1.30
C VAL A 87 -13.82 -1.55 1.03
N LEU A 88 -13.42 -0.28 0.94
CA LEU A 88 -14.32 0.82 0.57
C LEU A 88 -14.84 0.69 -0.86
N LEU A 89 -14.01 0.23 -1.79
CA LEU A 89 -14.43 -0.07 -3.17
C LEU A 89 -15.40 -1.26 -3.24
N ASP A 90 -15.20 -2.25 -2.38
CA ASP A 90 -16.03 -3.46 -2.33
C ASP A 90 -17.33 -3.30 -1.51
N ALA A 91 -17.45 -2.25 -0.70
CA ALA A 91 -18.57 -2.02 0.22
C ALA A 91 -19.95 -1.94 -0.47
N ALA A 92 -20.00 -1.76 -1.79
CA ALA A 92 -21.23 -1.79 -2.58
C ALA A 92 -21.63 -3.21 -3.06
N ILE A 93 -20.82 -4.23 -2.80
CA ILE A 93 -20.94 -5.58 -3.37
C ILE A 93 -20.94 -6.65 -2.27
N HIS A 94 -20.02 -6.59 -1.32
CA HIS A 94 -19.93 -7.55 -0.22
C HIS A 94 -19.95 -6.84 1.14
N GLN A 95 -20.21 -7.60 2.21
CA GLN A 95 -20.12 -7.06 3.56
C GLN A 95 -18.66 -6.70 3.91
N ALA A 96 -18.48 -5.60 4.63
CA ALA A 96 -17.15 -5.09 4.98
C ALA A 96 -16.28 -6.13 5.73
N SER A 97 -16.88 -7.01 6.54
CA SER A 97 -16.19 -8.10 7.24
C SER A 97 -15.60 -9.14 6.28
N ASP A 98 -16.30 -9.48 5.21
CA ASP A 98 -15.89 -10.49 4.24
C ASP A 98 -14.79 -9.95 3.33
N ALA A 99 -14.90 -8.67 2.95
CA ALA A 99 -13.85 -7.95 2.24
C ALA A 99 -12.58 -7.83 3.11
N LEU A 100 -12.71 -7.38 4.37
CA LEU A 100 -11.59 -7.27 5.31
C LEU A 100 -10.86 -8.61 5.48
N ALA A 101 -11.60 -9.69 5.68
CA ALA A 101 -11.01 -11.02 5.80
C ALA A 101 -10.29 -11.46 4.51
N ALA A 102 -10.83 -11.13 3.34
CA ALA A 102 -10.19 -11.44 2.07
C ALA A 102 -8.89 -10.64 1.84
N TRP A 103 -8.86 -9.37 2.24
CA TRP A 103 -7.73 -8.46 2.02
C TRP A 103 -6.62 -8.58 3.06
N LEU A 104 -6.94 -8.90 4.31
CA LEU A 104 -5.94 -9.03 5.37
C LEU A 104 -5.13 -10.33 5.27
N VAL A 105 -5.72 -11.41 4.73
CA VAL A 105 -5.03 -12.71 4.60
C VAL A 105 -3.75 -12.64 3.76
N PRO A 106 -3.71 -11.94 2.60
CA PRO A 106 -2.47 -11.69 1.86
C PRO A 106 -1.38 -10.94 2.65
N PHE A 107 -1.76 -10.02 3.55
CA PHE A 107 -0.81 -9.17 4.28
C PHE A 107 -0.35 -9.76 5.63
N LEU A 108 -1.13 -10.69 6.21
CA LEU A 108 -0.81 -11.39 7.46
C LEU A 108 0.14 -12.57 7.29
N CYS A 109 0.49 -12.95 6.05
CA CYS A 109 1.40 -14.06 5.75
C CYS A 109 2.85 -13.62 5.43
N CYS A 110 3.18 -12.34 5.56
CA CYS A 110 4.52 -11.78 5.43
C CYS A 110 5.09 -11.43 6.81
#